data_AF-A0A1Z5KIG6-F1
#
_entry.id   AF-A0A1Z5KIG6-F1
#
_cell.length_a   1.000
_cell.length_b   1.000
_cell.length_c   1.000
_cell.angle_alpha   90.00
_cell.angle_beta   90.00
_cell.angle_gamma   90.00
#
_symmetry.space_group_name_H-M   'P 1'
#
loop_
_entity.id
_entity.type
_entity.pdbx_description
1 polymer ?
#
loop_
_entity_poly.entity_id
_entity_poly.type
_entity_poly.pdbx_seq_one_letter_code
_entity_poly.pdbx_strand_id
1 'polypeptide(L)'
;MNDYNNHDVSEDPIIVLPCGHFYASSTLDGLLAMTEVYEICPRTDEFIGLKNLLDSDVNEKPAVCPDCRAVIHSVRRYGRFLNLKGLRSLERKHLFVVQSNLQALQSLYEEKKIYREPYLLKNLDDLETFIMISPMRKVKHACLSSAHSMEVPSPPTIPLLATLELKGRVYSQQIERFLKKDLMSGASKSREETPPMVQERFDAAIKTYRKGISLADESESTRSGANLRLAFASLLCRLSRSGRFPGYECKEKAELMMDWIIEKGNILGNELVSRAETMKQQLDNSEIVDIVMAMNVISGYNYGGSWSAHWFECPNGHPYFIGECGGAMQESNCPECGARIGGRSHVLNELNRPAEGLISQVGAELP
;
A
#
# COMPACT_ATOMS: atom_id res chain seq x y z
N MET A 1 48.79 -17.80 -27.57
CA MET A 1 48.32 -16.56 -28.21
C MET A 1 48.42 -16.79 -29.70
N ASN A 2 47.29 -16.79 -30.41
CA ASN A 2 47.32 -16.81 -31.87
C ASN A 2 47.88 -15.47 -32.33
N ASP A 3 48.88 -15.49 -33.20
CA ASP A 3 49.35 -14.28 -33.87
C ASP A 3 48.22 -13.70 -34.73
N TYR A 4 48.10 -12.37 -34.79
CA TYR A 4 47.08 -11.69 -35.59
C TYR A 4 47.09 -12.11 -37.07
N ASN A 5 48.24 -12.54 -37.58
CA ASN A 5 48.40 -13.04 -38.95
C ASN A 5 47.66 -14.36 -39.23
N ASN A 6 47.30 -15.13 -38.20
CA ASN A 6 46.64 -16.42 -38.35
C ASN A 6 45.13 -16.35 -38.06
N HIS A 7 44.56 -15.16 -37.92
CA HIS A 7 43.12 -14.98 -37.68
C HIS A 7 42.34 -14.95 -38.99
N ASP A 8 41.42 -15.89 -39.19
CA ASP A 8 40.53 -15.88 -40.34
C ASP A 8 39.35 -14.91 -40.12
N VAL A 9 39.40 -13.77 -40.79
CA VAL A 9 38.37 -12.72 -40.73
C VAL A 9 37.07 -13.17 -41.41
N SER A 10 37.12 -14.18 -42.28
CA SER A 10 35.94 -14.71 -42.97
C SER A 10 35.11 -15.60 -42.05
N GLU A 11 35.77 -16.39 -41.20
CA GLU A 11 35.11 -17.24 -40.18
C GLU A 11 34.72 -16.44 -38.92
N ASP A 12 35.59 -15.56 -38.43
CA ASP A 12 35.33 -14.74 -37.24
C ASP A 12 35.59 -13.24 -37.51
N PRO A 13 34.56 -12.49 -37.94
CA PRO A 13 34.71 -11.10 -38.35
C PRO A 13 35.22 -10.20 -37.23
N ILE A 14 36.03 -9.20 -37.60
CA ILE A 14 36.53 -8.19 -36.67
C ILE A 14 35.49 -7.08 -36.49
N ILE A 15 35.23 -6.73 -35.24
CA ILE A 15 34.33 -5.63 -34.85
C ILE A 15 35.18 -4.51 -34.25
N VAL A 16 35.04 -3.31 -34.82
CA VAL A 16 35.70 -2.10 -34.33
C VAL A 16 34.75 -1.36 -33.39
N LEU A 17 35.18 -1.13 -32.16
CA LEU A 17 34.44 -0.38 -31.16
C LEU A 17 34.56 1.14 -31.42
N PRO A 18 33.63 1.96 -30.92
CA PRO A 18 33.71 3.42 -31.06
C PRO A 18 34.99 4.07 -30.50
N CYS A 19 35.64 3.39 -29.54
CA CYS A 19 36.90 3.84 -28.95
C CYS A 19 38.14 3.53 -29.83
N GLY A 20 37.97 2.90 -30.99
CA GLY A 20 39.03 2.55 -31.93
C GLY A 20 39.66 1.16 -31.71
N HIS A 21 39.44 0.52 -30.56
CA HIS A 21 39.88 -0.86 -30.32
C HIS A 21 39.01 -1.84 -31.11
N PHE A 22 39.61 -2.96 -31.52
CA PHE A 22 38.94 -3.97 -32.33
C PHE A 22 39.13 -5.36 -31.71
N TYR A 23 38.12 -6.20 -31.89
CA TYR A 23 38.11 -7.57 -31.37
C TYR A 23 37.44 -8.49 -32.37
N ALA A 24 37.78 -9.78 -32.31
CA ALA A 24 37.05 -10.80 -33.03
C ALA A 24 35.63 -10.93 -32.47
N SER A 25 34.68 -11.31 -33.31
CA SER A 25 33.27 -11.34 -32.93
C SER A 25 32.98 -12.37 -31.83
N SER A 26 33.66 -13.53 -31.87
CA SER A 26 33.58 -14.55 -30.81
C SER A 26 33.97 -14.00 -29.42
N THR A 27 35.02 -13.16 -29.39
CA THR A 27 35.52 -12.55 -28.15
C THR A 27 34.51 -11.56 -27.58
N LEU A 28 33.94 -10.69 -28.42
CA LEU A 28 32.94 -9.72 -27.99
C LEU A 28 31.59 -10.35 -27.66
N ASP A 29 31.21 -11.43 -28.33
CA ASP A 29 29.99 -12.18 -28.01
C ASP A 29 30.03 -12.74 -26.59
N GLY A 30 31.20 -13.22 -26.15
CA GLY A 30 31.44 -13.63 -24.76
C GLY A 30 31.44 -12.46 -23.79
N LEU A 31 32.12 -11.35 -24.11
CA LEU A 31 32.19 -10.16 -23.24
C LEU A 31 30.84 -9.45 -23.07
N LEU A 32 30.01 -9.44 -24.12
CA LEU A 32 28.70 -8.80 -24.16
C LEU A 32 27.56 -9.79 -23.90
N ALA A 33 27.90 -10.99 -23.40
CA ALA A 33 26.97 -12.01 -22.93
C ALA A 33 25.78 -12.20 -23.89
N MET A 34 26.05 -12.40 -25.18
CA MET A 34 25.01 -12.58 -26.21
C MET A 34 24.05 -13.73 -25.87
N THR A 35 24.56 -14.74 -25.19
CA THR A 35 23.82 -15.90 -24.67
C THR A 35 22.75 -15.52 -23.63
N GLU A 36 22.81 -14.34 -23.00
CA GLU A 36 21.79 -13.85 -22.05
C GLU A 36 20.56 -13.28 -22.76
N VAL A 37 20.70 -12.77 -23.98
CA VAL A 37 19.63 -12.06 -24.71
C VAL A 37 19.14 -12.76 -25.97
N TYR A 38 19.85 -13.80 -26.42
CA TYR A 38 19.48 -14.66 -27.55
C TYR A 38 19.41 -16.14 -27.14
N GLU A 39 18.57 -16.89 -27.84
CA GLU A 39 18.52 -18.34 -27.76
C GLU A 39 19.53 -18.93 -28.73
N ILE A 40 20.30 -19.92 -28.26
CA ILE A 40 21.35 -20.57 -29.04
C ILE A 40 20.98 -22.04 -29.18
N CYS A 41 21.10 -22.58 -30.40
CA CYS A 41 20.93 -24.00 -30.67
C CYS A 41 22.09 -24.79 -30.04
N PRO A 42 21.82 -25.73 -29.12
CA PRO A 42 22.89 -26.50 -28.47
C PRO A 42 23.71 -27.40 -29.41
N ARG A 43 23.23 -27.62 -30.65
CA ARG A 43 23.86 -28.50 -31.64
C ARG A 43 24.68 -27.75 -32.70
N THR A 44 24.31 -26.51 -33.00
CA THR A 44 24.94 -25.71 -34.08
C THR A 44 25.63 -24.46 -33.57
N ASP A 45 25.43 -24.09 -32.29
CA ASP A 45 25.91 -22.84 -31.68
C ASP A 45 25.40 -21.56 -32.39
N GLU A 46 24.34 -21.70 -33.19
CA GLU A 46 23.72 -20.60 -33.91
C GLU A 46 22.59 -19.95 -33.10
N PHE A 47 22.43 -18.64 -33.27
CA PHE A 47 21.33 -17.90 -32.69
C PHE A 47 20.01 -18.22 -33.40
N ILE A 48 19.09 -18.89 -32.70
CA ILE A 48 17.81 -19.36 -33.24
C ILE A 48 16.63 -18.46 -32.88
N GLY A 49 16.79 -17.59 -31.88
CA GLY A 49 15.68 -16.85 -31.32
C GLY A 49 16.08 -15.77 -30.33
N LEU A 50 15.05 -15.09 -29.85
CA LEU A 50 15.17 -14.00 -28.89
C LEU A 50 14.77 -14.51 -27.50
N LYS A 51 15.63 -14.35 -26.50
CA LYS A 51 15.23 -14.64 -25.11
C LYS A 51 14.27 -13.58 -24.57
N ASN A 52 13.38 -14.02 -23.69
CA ASN A 52 12.48 -13.16 -22.93
C ASN A 52 13.29 -12.24 -22.00
N LEU A 53 12.96 -10.95 -22.01
CA LEU A 53 13.65 -9.91 -21.25
C LEU A 53 13.08 -9.68 -19.84
N LEU A 54 11.99 -10.36 -19.50
CA LEU A 54 11.30 -10.29 -18.21
C LEU A 54 12.07 -11.02 -17.10
N ASP A 55 12.69 -12.16 -17.43
CA ASP A 55 13.34 -13.06 -16.45
C ASP A 55 14.87 -13.03 -16.49
N SER A 56 15.45 -12.18 -17.34
CA SER A 56 16.91 -12.17 -17.51
C SER A 56 17.56 -11.25 -16.47
N ASP A 57 18.22 -11.89 -15.49
CA ASP A 57 19.20 -11.31 -14.54
C ASP A 57 20.47 -10.84 -15.26
N VAL A 58 20.28 -10.03 -16.31
CA VAL A 58 21.37 -9.42 -17.07
C VAL A 58 22.13 -8.48 -16.16
N ASN A 59 23.44 -8.72 -16.03
CA ASN A 59 24.33 -7.85 -15.28
C ASN A 59 24.21 -6.39 -15.75
N GLU A 60 23.76 -5.51 -14.87
CA GLU A 60 23.40 -4.14 -15.23
C GLU A 60 24.61 -3.18 -15.32
N LYS A 61 25.84 -3.68 -15.12
CA LYS A 61 27.05 -2.87 -15.29
C LYS A 61 27.22 -2.49 -16.77
N PRO A 62 27.57 -1.23 -17.08
CA PRO A 62 27.90 -0.81 -18.43
C PRO A 62 28.99 -1.71 -19.01
N ALA A 63 28.81 -2.13 -20.26
CA ALA A 63 29.87 -2.81 -20.98
C ALA A 63 31.00 -1.82 -21.27
N VAL A 64 32.22 -2.22 -20.97
CA VAL A 64 33.42 -1.38 -21.14
C VAL A 64 34.44 -2.10 -22.00
N CYS A 65 35.18 -1.32 -22.79
CA CYS A 65 36.30 -1.81 -23.57
C CYS A 65 37.36 -2.44 -22.65
N PRO A 66 37.84 -3.67 -22.92
CA PRO A 66 38.90 -4.30 -22.13
C PRO A 66 40.19 -3.46 -22.03
N ASP A 67 40.58 -2.79 -23.12
CA ASP A 67 41.86 -2.08 -23.18
C ASP A 67 41.81 -0.69 -22.55
N CYS A 68 40.79 0.11 -22.88
CA CYS A 68 40.71 1.51 -22.46
C CYS A 68 39.57 1.83 -21.48
N ARG A 69 38.73 0.84 -21.14
CA ARG A 69 37.55 0.97 -20.26
C ARG A 69 36.49 1.97 -20.73
N ALA A 70 36.58 2.45 -21.97
CA ALA A 70 35.53 3.27 -22.58
C ALA A 70 34.21 2.49 -22.67
N VAL A 71 33.08 3.15 -22.42
CA VAL A 71 31.76 2.51 -22.49
C VAL A 71 31.44 2.11 -23.92
N ILE A 72 31.12 0.83 -24.11
CA ILE A 72 30.71 0.27 -25.40
C ILE A 72 29.28 0.71 -25.69
N HIS A 73 29.07 1.34 -26.84
CA HIS A 73 27.77 1.81 -27.30
C HIS A 73 27.72 1.76 -28.84
N SER A 74 26.52 1.87 -29.42
CA SER A 74 26.32 2.04 -30.88
C SER A 74 26.91 0.95 -31.79
N VAL A 75 27.17 -0.26 -31.28
CA VAL A 75 27.57 -1.41 -32.10
C VAL A 75 26.32 -2.19 -32.51
N ARG A 76 26.02 -2.22 -33.83
CA ARG A 76 24.74 -2.76 -34.35
C ARG A 76 24.46 -4.20 -33.94
N ARG A 77 25.45 -5.10 -34.05
CA ARG A 77 25.33 -6.52 -33.64
C ARG A 77 24.86 -6.68 -32.19
N TYR A 78 25.38 -5.84 -31.30
CA TYR A 78 25.12 -5.88 -29.86
C TYR A 78 24.00 -4.93 -29.42
N GLY A 79 23.26 -4.34 -30.37
CA GLY A 79 22.28 -3.30 -30.09
C GLY A 79 21.22 -3.73 -29.07
N ARG A 80 20.74 -4.98 -29.14
CA ARG A 80 19.74 -5.53 -28.19
C ARG A 80 20.23 -5.47 -26.74
N PHE A 81 21.43 -6.00 -26.47
CA PHE A 81 22.03 -6.02 -25.15
C PHE A 81 22.40 -4.61 -24.65
N LEU A 82 23.06 -3.82 -25.51
CA LEU A 82 23.51 -2.47 -25.15
C LEU A 82 22.32 -1.53 -24.86
N ASN A 83 21.27 -1.60 -25.67
CA ASN A 83 20.06 -0.79 -25.45
C ASN A 83 19.29 -1.24 -24.20
N LEU A 84 19.22 -2.54 -23.93
CA LEU A 84 18.61 -3.06 -22.69
C LEU A 84 19.35 -2.53 -21.45
N LYS A 85 20.68 -2.60 -21.43
CA LYS A 85 21.50 -2.03 -20.34
C LYS A 85 21.31 -0.53 -20.19
N GLY A 86 21.33 0.19 -21.30
CA GLY A 86 21.07 1.63 -21.32
C GLY A 86 19.71 1.97 -20.71
N LEU A 87 18.66 1.25 -21.11
CA LEU A 87 17.31 1.45 -20.63
C LEU A 87 17.17 1.15 -19.14
N ARG A 88 17.68 0.00 -18.64
CA ARG A 88 17.67 -0.34 -17.21
C ARG A 88 18.44 0.68 -16.36
N SER A 89 19.58 1.17 -16.87
CA SER A 89 20.34 2.24 -16.20
C SER A 89 19.55 3.55 -16.12
N LEU A 90 18.85 3.95 -17.18
CA LEU A 90 18.00 5.14 -17.17
C LEU A 90 16.82 4.97 -16.22
N GLU A 91 16.19 3.80 -16.18
CA GLU A 91 15.11 3.50 -15.25
C GLU A 91 15.59 3.59 -13.80
N ARG A 92 16.76 3.02 -13.47
CA ARG A 92 17.30 3.11 -12.10
C ARG A 92 17.54 4.55 -11.66
N LYS A 93 18.10 5.39 -12.54
CA LYS A 93 18.27 6.82 -12.26
C LYS A 93 16.93 7.51 -12.04
N HIS A 94 15.93 7.18 -12.85
CA HIS A 94 14.57 7.69 -12.69
C HIS A 94 13.98 7.27 -11.34
N LEU A 95 14.07 5.99 -10.97
CA LEU A 95 13.58 5.46 -9.70
C LEU A 95 14.27 6.06 -8.49
N PHE A 96 15.59 6.33 -8.58
CA PHE A 96 16.32 7.00 -7.53
C PHE A 96 15.75 8.41 -7.24
N VAL A 97 15.46 9.18 -8.30
CA VAL A 97 14.83 10.50 -8.15
C VAL A 97 13.43 10.37 -7.55
N VAL A 98 12.64 9.39 -8.01
CA VAL A 98 11.30 9.11 -7.46
C VAL A 98 11.37 8.81 -5.97
N GLN A 99 12.27 7.91 -5.55
CA GLN A 99 12.45 7.54 -4.14
C GLN A 99 12.88 8.72 -3.28
N SER A 100 13.86 9.52 -3.75
CA SER A 100 14.31 10.72 -3.05
C SER A 100 13.19 11.74 -2.88
N ASN A 101 12.39 11.98 -3.92
CA ASN A 101 11.26 12.90 -3.86
C ASN A 101 10.17 12.38 -2.92
N LEU A 102 9.83 11.10 -3.02
CA LEU A 102 8.82 10.49 -2.15
C LEU A 102 9.22 10.58 -0.68
N GLN A 103 10.49 10.29 -0.35
CA GLN A 103 11.00 10.39 1.02
C GLN A 103 10.93 11.84 1.55
N ALA A 104 11.25 12.82 0.71
CA ALA A 104 11.11 14.23 1.08
C ALA A 104 9.65 14.61 1.35
N LEU A 105 8.71 14.16 0.51
CA LEU A 105 7.27 14.40 0.71
C LEU A 105 6.71 13.67 1.94
N GLN A 106 7.19 12.46 2.23
CA GLN A 106 6.87 11.72 3.46
C GLN A 106 7.33 12.49 4.71
N SER A 107 8.56 12.98 4.71
CA SER A 107 9.10 13.78 5.82
C SER A 107 8.27 15.05 6.04
N LEU A 108 7.90 15.74 4.95
CA LEU A 108 7.03 16.92 5.01
C LEU A 108 5.63 16.63 5.56
N TYR A 109 5.08 15.45 5.26
CA TYR A 109 3.81 14.98 5.82
C TYR A 109 3.92 14.70 7.33
N GLU A 110 4.99 14.04 7.76
CA GLU A 110 5.26 13.72 9.17
C GLU A 110 5.46 14.96 10.04
N GLU A 111 5.99 16.06 9.48
CA GLU A 111 6.07 17.36 10.16
C GLU A 111 4.69 17.98 10.50
N LYS A 112 3.57 17.41 10.00
CA LYS A 112 2.18 17.83 10.26
C LYS A 112 1.90 19.33 10.03
N LYS A 113 2.64 19.97 9.12
CA LYS A 113 2.50 21.40 8.79
C LYS A 113 1.30 21.67 7.88
N ILE A 114 0.22 22.17 8.48
CA ILE A 114 -1.08 22.48 7.84
C ILE A 114 -0.97 23.29 6.54
N TYR A 115 -0.15 24.34 6.52
CA TYR A 115 -0.05 25.26 5.38
C TYR A 115 0.58 24.64 4.12
N ARG A 116 1.12 23.41 4.23
CA ARG A 116 1.80 22.72 3.12
C ARG A 116 0.92 21.69 2.42
N GLU A 117 -0.30 21.41 2.86
CA GLU A 117 -1.12 20.35 2.24
C GLU A 117 -1.45 20.56 0.75
N PRO A 118 -1.87 21.76 0.28
CA PRO A 118 -2.14 21.96 -1.15
C PRO A 118 -0.86 21.81 -1.99
N TYR A 119 0.26 22.29 -1.44
CA TYR A 119 1.58 22.11 -2.03
C TYR A 119 1.96 20.62 -2.09
N LEU A 120 1.72 19.86 -1.02
CA LEU A 120 2.01 18.44 -0.93
C LEU A 120 1.20 17.63 -1.95
N LEU A 121 -0.12 17.89 -2.07
CA LEU A 121 -0.97 17.23 -3.07
C LEU A 121 -0.48 17.51 -4.50
N LYS A 122 -0.15 18.76 -4.81
CA LYS A 122 0.40 19.12 -6.12
C LYS A 122 1.70 18.37 -6.42
N ASN A 123 2.64 18.32 -5.48
CA ASN A 123 3.89 17.59 -5.68
C ASN A 123 3.68 16.07 -5.80
N LEU A 124 2.65 15.52 -5.15
CA LEU A 124 2.27 14.11 -5.31
C LEU A 124 1.65 13.85 -6.69
N ASP A 125 0.85 14.78 -7.23
CA ASP A 125 0.33 14.71 -8.60
C ASP A 125 1.46 14.79 -9.64
N ASP A 126 2.41 15.72 -9.42
CA ASP A 126 3.59 15.87 -10.27
C ASP A 126 4.47 14.62 -10.21
N LEU A 127 4.67 14.04 -9.03
CA LEU A 127 5.43 12.80 -8.85
C LEU A 127 4.72 11.59 -9.48
N GLU A 128 3.41 11.47 -9.31
CA GLU A 128 2.58 10.46 -9.97
C GLU A 128 2.77 10.54 -11.50
N THR A 129 2.65 11.75 -12.06
CA THR A 129 2.86 12.02 -13.49
C THR A 129 4.28 11.67 -13.92
N PHE A 130 5.28 12.02 -13.11
CA PHE A 130 6.69 11.72 -13.39
C PHE A 130 6.93 10.20 -13.45
N ILE A 131 6.40 9.42 -12.50
CA ILE A 131 6.48 7.95 -12.49
C ILE A 131 5.82 7.34 -13.73
N MET A 132 4.70 7.92 -14.19
CA MET A 132 4.01 7.48 -15.40
C MET A 132 4.80 7.75 -16.70
N ILE A 133 5.82 8.61 -16.65
CA ILE A 133 6.66 9.01 -17.79
C ILE A 133 8.04 8.33 -17.73
N SER A 134 8.16 7.20 -17.01
CA SER A 134 9.44 6.49 -16.87
C SER A 134 10.01 6.04 -18.23
N PRO A 135 11.35 5.98 -18.38
CA PRO A 135 12.01 5.51 -19.61
C PRO A 135 11.46 4.18 -20.12
N MET A 136 11.25 3.19 -19.24
CA MET A 136 10.71 1.89 -19.63
C MET A 136 9.26 1.97 -20.09
N ARG A 137 8.41 2.79 -19.44
CA ARG A 137 7.03 3.04 -19.90
C ARG A 137 7.02 3.67 -21.29
N LYS A 138 7.87 4.66 -21.55
CA LYS A 138 7.96 5.31 -22.86
C LYS A 138 8.29 4.31 -23.96
N VAL A 139 9.29 3.47 -23.73
CA VAL A 139 9.65 2.39 -24.67
C VAL A 139 8.49 1.41 -24.83
N LYS A 140 7.84 1.00 -23.74
CA LYS A 140 6.67 0.11 -23.78
C LYS A 140 5.54 0.69 -24.62
N HIS A 141 5.16 1.95 -24.41
CA HIS A 141 4.12 2.61 -25.19
C HIS A 141 4.48 2.74 -26.68
N ALA A 142 5.73 3.09 -26.99
CA ALA A 142 6.20 3.15 -28.37
C ALA A 142 6.15 1.76 -29.03
N CYS A 143 6.58 0.72 -28.33
CA CYS A 143 6.57 -0.66 -28.84
C CYS A 143 5.16 -1.23 -29.02
N LEU A 144 4.23 -1.02 -28.07
CA LEU A 144 2.85 -1.48 -28.16
C LEU A 144 2.03 -0.78 -29.25
N SER A 145 2.46 0.41 -29.69
CA SER A 145 1.86 1.07 -30.86
C SER A 145 2.24 0.42 -32.20
N SER A 146 3.21 -0.49 -32.19
CA SER A 146 3.58 -1.29 -33.36
C SER A 146 2.87 -2.64 -33.32
N ALA A 147 2.45 -3.16 -34.47
CA ALA A 147 1.61 -4.36 -34.60
C ALA A 147 2.27 -5.68 -34.12
N HIS A 148 3.49 -5.64 -33.59
CA HIS A 148 4.22 -6.81 -33.11
C HIS A 148 4.27 -6.80 -31.58
N SER A 149 3.94 -7.92 -30.96
CA SER A 149 3.99 -8.13 -29.51
C SER A 149 5.44 -8.08 -29.01
N MET A 150 5.96 -6.89 -28.74
CA MET A 150 7.26 -6.70 -28.09
C MET A 150 7.08 -6.74 -26.58
N GLU A 151 7.75 -7.69 -25.94
CA GLU A 151 7.81 -7.82 -24.49
C GLU A 151 8.70 -6.70 -23.92
N VAL A 152 8.07 -5.75 -23.22
CA VAL A 152 8.78 -4.68 -22.50
C VAL A 152 8.50 -4.86 -21.01
N PRO A 153 9.53 -4.96 -20.15
CA PRO A 153 9.31 -5.12 -18.73
C PRO A 153 8.51 -3.95 -18.18
N SER A 154 7.56 -4.26 -17.30
CA SER A 154 6.74 -3.25 -16.66
C SER A 154 7.58 -2.48 -15.63
N PRO A 155 7.41 -1.16 -15.52
CA PRO A 155 8.04 -0.36 -14.46
C PRO A 155 7.59 -0.89 -13.08
N PRO A 156 8.44 -0.79 -12.05
CA PRO A 156 8.03 -1.21 -10.71
C PRO A 156 6.86 -0.37 -10.22
N THR A 157 5.81 -1.03 -9.73
CA THR A 157 4.57 -0.40 -9.27
C THR A 157 4.69 0.14 -7.85
N ILE A 158 5.62 -0.38 -7.04
CA ILE A 158 5.80 -0.05 -5.63
C ILE A 158 5.89 1.47 -5.35
N PRO A 159 6.69 2.28 -6.08
CA PRO A 159 6.77 3.72 -5.82
C PRO A 159 5.47 4.46 -6.13
N LEU A 160 4.72 4.01 -7.14
CA LEU A 160 3.42 4.57 -7.48
C LEU A 160 2.39 4.25 -6.38
N LEU A 161 2.38 3.00 -5.90
CA LEU A 161 1.52 2.58 -4.79
C LEU A 161 1.79 3.40 -3.52
N ALA A 162 3.06 3.61 -3.17
CA ALA A 162 3.45 4.42 -2.01
C ALA A 162 3.08 5.91 -2.18
N THR A 163 3.16 6.44 -3.40
CA THR A 163 2.71 7.81 -3.71
C THR A 163 1.20 7.96 -3.53
N LEU A 164 0.41 7.00 -4.04
CA LEU A 164 -1.04 6.97 -3.89
C LEU A 164 -1.46 6.80 -2.43
N GLU A 165 -0.75 5.96 -1.67
CA GLU A 165 -0.98 5.78 -0.23
C GLU A 165 -0.78 7.11 0.52
N LEU A 166 0.34 7.79 0.30
CA LEU A 166 0.62 9.09 0.92
C LEU A 166 -0.43 10.14 0.52
N LYS A 167 -0.81 10.19 -0.76
CA LYS A 167 -1.85 11.10 -1.27
C LYS A 167 -3.21 10.85 -0.59
N GLY A 168 -3.60 9.59 -0.44
CA GLY A 168 -4.80 9.20 0.30
C GLY A 168 -4.77 9.63 1.76
N ARG A 169 -3.62 9.48 2.43
CA ARG A 169 -3.41 9.94 3.82
C ARG A 169 -3.51 11.46 3.97
N VAL A 170 -3.01 12.22 3.00
CA VAL A 170 -3.15 13.69 2.97
C VAL A 170 -4.61 14.11 2.83
N TYR A 171 -5.38 13.47 1.93
CA TYR A 171 -6.83 13.73 1.86
C TYR A 171 -7.54 13.35 3.17
N SER A 172 -7.16 12.23 3.79
CA SER A 172 -7.73 11.79 5.07
C SER A 172 -7.52 12.84 6.16
N GLN A 173 -6.33 13.42 6.24
CA GLN A 173 -6.01 14.51 7.18
C GLN A 173 -6.81 15.79 6.89
N GLN A 174 -7.02 16.13 5.62
CA GLN A 174 -7.85 17.27 5.22
C GLN A 174 -9.30 17.10 5.70
N ILE A 175 -9.88 15.93 5.46
CA ILE A 175 -11.23 15.57 5.87
C ILE A 175 -11.39 15.71 7.38
N GLU A 176 -10.49 15.09 8.16
CA GLU A 176 -10.51 15.19 9.62
C GLU A 176 -10.47 16.62 10.13
N ARG A 177 -9.63 17.45 9.52
CA ARG A 177 -9.53 18.86 9.92
C ARG A 177 -10.82 19.61 9.63
N PHE A 178 -11.44 19.38 8.47
CA PHE A 178 -12.71 20.02 8.14
C PHE A 178 -13.83 19.58 9.10
N LEU A 179 -13.91 18.29 9.40
CA LEU A 179 -14.85 17.76 10.40
C LEU A 179 -14.63 18.39 11.79
N LYS A 180 -13.38 18.53 12.24
CA LYS A 180 -13.04 19.18 13.52
C LYS A 180 -13.39 20.67 13.53
N LYS A 181 -13.14 21.40 12.44
CA LYS A 181 -13.50 22.83 12.36
C LYS A 181 -15.00 23.05 12.45
N ASP A 182 -15.79 22.17 11.85
CA ASP A 182 -17.24 22.27 11.89
C ASP A 182 -17.82 21.92 13.27
N LEU A 183 -17.21 20.96 13.99
CA LEU A 183 -17.55 20.69 15.39
C LEU A 183 -17.34 21.93 16.28
N MET A 184 -16.25 22.66 16.05
CA MET A 184 -15.88 23.84 16.85
C MET A 184 -16.68 25.11 16.49
N SER A 185 -17.25 25.20 15.28
CA SER A 185 -17.97 26.39 14.81
C SER A 185 -19.43 26.46 15.29
N GLY A 186 -19.89 25.47 16.07
CA GLY A 186 -21.22 25.51 16.71
C GLY A 186 -22.40 25.59 15.74
N ALA A 187 -22.19 25.22 14.47
CA ALA A 187 -23.25 25.25 13.46
C ALA A 187 -24.24 24.10 13.71
N SER A 188 -25.19 24.34 14.61
CA SER A 188 -26.42 23.58 14.83
C SER A 188 -27.39 23.74 13.66
N LYS A 189 -26.94 23.45 12.43
CA LYS A 189 -27.79 23.32 11.25
C LYS A 189 -27.68 21.88 10.77
N SER A 190 -28.80 21.15 10.90
CA SER A 190 -29.08 19.81 10.33
C SER A 190 -27.85 18.90 10.22
N ARG A 191 -27.68 18.01 11.20
CA ARG A 191 -26.63 16.96 11.25
C ARG A 191 -26.57 16.03 10.01
N GLU A 192 -27.47 16.17 9.04
CA GLU A 192 -27.66 15.25 7.92
C GLU A 192 -26.89 15.62 6.64
N GLU A 193 -26.48 16.87 6.42
CA GLU A 193 -25.81 17.25 5.16
C GLU A 193 -24.29 17.44 5.32
N THR A 194 -23.53 16.62 4.59
CA THR A 194 -22.08 16.72 4.48
C THR A 194 -21.69 18.04 3.80
N PRO A 195 -20.77 18.84 4.37
CA PRO A 195 -20.31 20.05 3.71
C PRO A 195 -19.74 19.73 2.31
N PRO A 196 -20.04 20.53 1.27
CA PRO A 196 -19.59 20.25 -0.10
C PRO A 196 -18.08 20.04 -0.23
N MET A 197 -17.28 20.81 0.51
CA MET A 197 -15.82 20.64 0.55
C MET A 197 -15.36 19.32 1.18
N VAL A 198 -16.09 18.80 2.17
CA VAL A 198 -15.76 17.51 2.80
C VAL A 198 -16.08 16.37 1.83
N GLN A 199 -17.23 16.45 1.16
CA GLN A 199 -17.65 15.49 0.15
C GLN A 199 -16.65 15.42 -1.02
N GLU A 200 -16.25 16.58 -1.58
CA GLU A 200 -15.28 16.64 -2.68
C GLU A 200 -13.95 15.97 -2.31
N ARG A 201 -13.46 16.20 -1.09
CA ARG A 201 -12.21 15.60 -0.60
C ARG A 201 -12.34 14.12 -0.35
N PHE A 202 -13.50 13.69 0.12
CA PHE A 202 -13.81 12.28 0.30
C PHE A 202 -13.86 11.53 -1.04
N ASP A 203 -14.50 12.10 -2.05
CA ASP A 203 -14.53 11.52 -3.40
C ASP A 203 -13.12 11.40 -3.99
N ALA A 204 -12.28 12.42 -3.79
CA ALA A 204 -10.88 12.38 -4.18
C ALA A 204 -10.08 11.30 -3.43
N ALA A 205 -10.32 11.14 -2.12
CA ALA A 205 -9.69 10.10 -1.31
C ALA A 205 -10.09 8.69 -1.78
N ILE A 206 -11.39 8.44 -1.97
CA ILE A 206 -11.92 7.16 -2.46
C ILE A 206 -11.30 6.82 -3.81
N LYS A 207 -11.31 7.77 -4.75
CA LYS A 207 -10.73 7.58 -6.08
C LYS A 207 -9.25 7.20 -5.99
N THR A 208 -8.50 7.87 -5.11
CA THR A 208 -7.07 7.61 -4.90
C THR A 208 -6.81 6.23 -4.31
N TYR A 209 -7.52 5.85 -3.24
CA TYR A 209 -7.35 4.55 -2.60
C TYR A 209 -7.80 3.40 -3.50
N ARG A 210 -8.96 3.52 -4.18
CA ARG A 210 -9.43 2.50 -5.13
C ARG A 210 -8.45 2.29 -6.27
N LYS A 211 -7.90 3.37 -6.84
CA LYS A 211 -6.86 3.29 -7.87
C LYS A 211 -5.63 2.55 -7.35
N GLY A 212 -5.17 2.87 -6.14
CA GLY A 212 -4.03 2.20 -5.53
C GLY A 212 -4.28 0.70 -5.28
N ILE A 213 -5.46 0.35 -4.77
CA ILE A 213 -5.83 -1.04 -4.48
C ILE A 213 -5.92 -1.87 -5.77
N SER A 214 -6.59 -1.36 -6.82
CA SER A 214 -6.66 -2.02 -8.13
C SER A 214 -5.27 -2.31 -8.68
N LEU A 215 -4.39 -1.29 -8.64
CA LEU A 215 -3.02 -1.43 -9.13
C LEU A 215 -2.19 -2.41 -8.29
N ALA A 216 -2.40 -2.45 -6.96
CA ALA A 216 -1.72 -3.39 -6.08
C ALA A 216 -2.14 -4.83 -6.38
N ASP A 217 -3.44 -5.05 -6.61
CA ASP A 217 -3.98 -6.36 -6.92
C ASP A 217 -3.52 -6.84 -8.32
N GLU A 218 -3.55 -5.95 -9.33
CA GLU A 218 -3.04 -6.21 -10.70
C GLU A 218 -1.54 -6.52 -10.75
N SER A 219 -0.76 -5.97 -9.81
CA SER A 219 0.69 -6.19 -9.72
C SER A 219 1.09 -7.15 -8.61
N GLU A 220 0.13 -7.88 -8.03
CA GLU A 220 0.32 -8.86 -6.95
C GLU A 220 1.13 -8.32 -5.75
N SER A 221 1.08 -7.00 -5.54
CA SER A 221 1.83 -6.29 -4.51
C SER A 221 1.09 -6.34 -3.18
N THR A 222 1.13 -7.51 -2.53
CA THR A 222 0.36 -7.83 -1.30
C THR A 222 0.59 -6.82 -0.16
N ARG A 223 1.84 -6.55 0.22
CA ARG A 223 2.16 -5.65 1.35
C ARG A 223 1.71 -4.20 1.10
N SER A 224 1.95 -3.68 -0.10
CA SER A 224 1.47 -2.33 -0.48
C SER A 224 -0.05 -2.27 -0.55
N GLY A 225 -0.69 -3.32 -1.06
CA GLY A 225 -2.15 -3.46 -1.06
C GLY A 225 -2.74 -3.47 0.34
N ALA A 226 -2.10 -4.16 1.29
CA ALA A 226 -2.50 -4.17 2.70
C ALA A 226 -2.39 -2.78 3.35
N ASN A 227 -1.30 -2.05 3.11
CA ASN A 227 -1.12 -0.69 3.64
C ASN A 227 -2.19 0.29 3.12
N LEU A 228 -2.50 0.22 1.82
CA LEU A 228 -3.57 1.01 1.20
C LEU A 228 -4.94 0.69 1.81
N ARG A 229 -5.25 -0.61 1.98
CA ARG A 229 -6.48 -1.10 2.61
C ARG A 229 -6.59 -0.62 4.07
N LEU A 230 -5.53 -0.72 4.87
CA LEU A 230 -5.51 -0.20 6.25
C LEU A 230 -5.71 1.32 6.31
N ALA A 231 -5.02 2.07 5.45
CA ALA A 231 -5.14 3.51 5.41
C ALA A 231 -6.56 3.95 5.02
N PHE A 232 -7.17 3.25 4.06
CA PHE A 232 -8.53 3.53 3.62
C PHE A 232 -9.58 3.10 4.66
N ALA A 233 -9.47 1.90 5.22
CA ALA A 233 -10.31 1.43 6.32
C ALA A 233 -10.28 2.43 7.47
N SER A 234 -9.09 2.89 7.88
CA SER A 234 -8.96 3.86 8.96
C SER A 234 -9.67 5.20 8.69
N LEU A 235 -9.69 5.67 7.43
CA LEU A 235 -10.50 6.84 7.04
C LEU A 235 -12.00 6.52 7.19
N LEU A 236 -12.47 5.39 6.67
CA LEU A 236 -13.87 4.98 6.72
C LEU A 236 -14.38 4.81 8.16
N CYS A 237 -13.58 4.21 9.05
CA CYS A 237 -13.90 4.09 10.48
C CYS A 237 -14.14 5.46 11.12
N ARG A 238 -13.25 6.43 10.84
CA ARG A 238 -13.39 7.80 11.37
C ARG A 238 -14.63 8.51 10.82
N LEU A 239 -14.97 8.27 9.56
CA LEU A 239 -16.15 8.86 8.93
C LEU A 239 -17.45 8.26 9.46
N SER A 240 -17.49 6.95 9.70
CA SER A 240 -18.64 6.26 10.30
C SER A 240 -19.00 6.90 11.65
N ARG A 241 -18.00 7.13 12.51
CA ARG A 241 -18.16 7.80 13.81
C ARG A 241 -18.62 9.27 13.72
N SER A 242 -18.44 9.93 12.58
CA SER A 242 -18.85 11.34 12.44
C SER A 242 -20.36 11.51 12.28
N GLY A 243 -21.10 10.46 11.95
CA GLY A 243 -22.54 10.50 11.68
C GLY A 243 -22.96 11.29 10.43
N ARG A 244 -22.00 11.85 9.67
CA ARG A 244 -22.26 12.67 8.47
C ARG A 244 -22.26 11.90 7.15
N PHE A 245 -21.85 10.64 7.19
CA PHE A 245 -21.82 9.73 6.06
C PHE A 245 -22.69 8.51 6.39
N PRO A 246 -23.12 7.72 5.39
CA PRO A 246 -23.80 6.46 5.64
C PRO A 246 -22.89 5.54 6.47
N GLY A 247 -23.08 5.54 7.80
CA GLY A 247 -22.17 4.91 8.76
C GLY A 247 -22.04 3.40 8.53
N TYR A 248 -23.17 2.76 8.20
CA TYR A 248 -23.25 1.35 7.85
C TYR A 248 -22.39 1.01 6.62
N GLU A 249 -22.54 1.75 5.52
CA GLU A 249 -21.79 1.49 4.27
C GLU A 249 -20.28 1.73 4.45
N CYS A 250 -19.89 2.71 5.27
CA CYS A 250 -18.49 2.97 5.58
C CYS A 250 -17.90 1.86 6.46
N LYS A 251 -18.65 1.39 7.47
CA LYS A 251 -18.23 0.32 8.38
C LYS A 251 -18.03 -1.00 7.61
N GLU A 252 -19.04 -1.43 6.85
CA GLU A 252 -18.99 -2.67 6.07
C GLU A 252 -17.77 -2.70 5.12
N LYS A 253 -17.52 -1.58 4.41
CA LYS A 253 -16.34 -1.46 3.53
C LYS A 253 -15.01 -1.52 4.28
N ALA A 254 -14.94 -0.93 5.47
CA ALA A 254 -13.74 -0.98 6.30
C ALA A 254 -13.46 -2.41 6.78
N GLU A 255 -14.50 -3.13 7.21
CA GLU A 255 -14.41 -4.53 7.63
C GLU A 255 -13.91 -5.43 6.52
N LEU A 256 -14.49 -5.33 5.31
CA LEU A 256 -14.04 -6.10 4.15
C LEU A 256 -12.54 -5.90 3.84
N MET A 257 -12.04 -4.68 4.03
CA MET A 257 -10.62 -4.37 3.84
C MET A 257 -9.73 -4.98 4.92
N MET A 258 -10.19 -5.01 6.17
CA MET A 258 -9.47 -5.62 7.29
C MET A 258 -9.50 -7.15 7.23
N ASP A 259 -10.63 -7.74 6.85
CA ASP A 259 -10.79 -9.18 6.68
C ASP A 259 -9.86 -9.71 5.61
N TRP A 260 -9.76 -9.02 4.48
CA TRP A 260 -8.78 -9.35 3.44
C TRP A 260 -7.35 -9.41 3.97
N ILE A 261 -6.96 -8.53 4.90
CA ILE A 261 -5.62 -8.51 5.49
C ILE A 261 -5.43 -9.71 6.42
N ILE A 262 -6.43 -10.00 7.25
CA ILE A 262 -6.42 -11.11 8.20
C ILE A 262 -6.33 -12.45 7.44
N GLU A 263 -7.13 -12.62 6.39
CA GLU A 263 -7.10 -13.79 5.49
C GLU A 263 -5.73 -14.01 4.84
N LYS A 264 -5.02 -12.91 4.52
CA LYS A 264 -3.66 -12.93 3.93
C LYS A 264 -2.55 -12.96 4.97
N GLY A 265 -2.86 -13.21 6.24
CA GLY A 265 -1.90 -13.13 7.35
C GLY A 265 -0.62 -13.94 7.18
N ASN A 266 -0.72 -15.12 6.53
CA ASN A 266 0.42 -15.99 6.24
C ASN A 266 1.51 -15.32 5.39
N ILE A 267 1.16 -14.32 4.57
CA ILE A 267 2.08 -13.62 3.66
C ILE A 267 2.52 -12.27 4.26
N LEU A 268 1.62 -11.57 4.94
CA LEU A 268 1.81 -10.17 5.36
C LEU A 268 2.59 -10.02 6.68
N GLY A 269 2.62 -11.08 7.48
CA GLY A 269 3.24 -11.10 8.80
C GLY A 269 2.38 -10.46 9.89
N ASN A 270 2.74 -10.75 11.15
CA ASN A 270 1.91 -10.46 12.33
C ASN A 270 1.63 -8.97 12.56
N GLU A 271 2.53 -8.07 12.15
CA GLU A 271 2.38 -6.62 12.39
C GLU A 271 1.12 -6.04 11.71
N LEU A 272 0.91 -6.36 10.43
CA LEU A 272 -0.22 -5.82 9.67
C LEU A 272 -1.55 -6.47 10.09
N VAL A 273 -1.51 -7.78 10.39
CA VAL A 273 -2.67 -8.52 10.89
C VAL A 273 -3.11 -7.97 12.24
N SER A 274 -2.19 -7.82 13.20
CA SER A 274 -2.51 -7.27 14.52
C SER A 274 -3.08 -5.84 14.44
N ARG A 275 -2.59 -5.02 13.53
CA ARG A 275 -3.15 -3.68 13.27
C ARG A 275 -4.58 -3.75 12.70
N ALA A 276 -4.86 -4.69 11.81
CA ALA A 276 -6.21 -4.90 11.27
C ALA A 276 -7.17 -5.40 12.36
N GLU A 277 -6.76 -6.42 13.13
CA GLU A 277 -7.54 -6.98 14.26
C GLU A 277 -7.87 -5.92 15.31
N THR A 278 -6.87 -5.15 15.73
CA THR A 278 -7.06 -4.05 16.71
C THR A 278 -8.06 -3.02 16.19
N MET A 279 -7.98 -2.67 14.90
CA MET A 279 -8.88 -1.70 14.29
C MET A 279 -10.30 -2.25 14.15
N LYS A 280 -10.46 -3.54 13.87
CA LYS A 280 -11.75 -4.23 13.82
C LYS A 280 -12.41 -4.26 15.20
N GLN A 281 -11.66 -4.64 16.24
CA GLN A 281 -12.15 -4.62 17.63
C GLN A 281 -12.60 -3.22 18.08
N GLN A 282 -11.91 -2.17 17.64
CA GLN A 282 -12.30 -0.78 17.92
C GLN A 282 -13.57 -0.33 17.19
N LEU A 283 -13.96 -0.97 16.08
CA LEU A 283 -15.24 -0.73 15.42
C LEU A 283 -16.38 -1.43 16.14
N ASP A 284 -16.18 -2.68 16.55
CA ASP A 284 -17.20 -3.45 17.26
C ASP A 284 -17.56 -2.79 18.60
N ASN A 285 -16.55 -2.33 19.34
CA ASN A 285 -16.78 -1.59 20.57
C ASN A 285 -17.58 -0.29 20.36
N SER A 286 -17.49 0.37 19.20
CA SER A 286 -18.26 1.61 18.97
C SER A 286 -19.76 1.38 18.81
N GLU A 287 -20.20 0.24 18.28
CA GLU A 287 -21.63 -0.11 18.28
C GLU A 287 -22.14 -0.33 19.70
N ILE A 288 -21.30 -0.90 20.55
CA ILE A 288 -21.63 -1.12 21.96
C ILE A 288 -21.78 0.24 22.66
N VAL A 289 -20.94 1.23 22.33
CA VAL A 289 -21.12 2.62 22.80
C VAL A 289 -22.46 3.20 22.35
N ASP A 290 -22.83 3.06 21.07
CA ASP A 290 -24.12 3.56 20.56
C ASP A 290 -25.32 2.87 21.24
N ILE A 291 -25.24 1.55 21.47
CA ILE A 291 -26.23 0.79 22.23
C ILE A 291 -26.30 1.31 23.68
N VAL A 292 -25.16 1.52 24.33
CA VAL A 292 -25.08 2.08 25.69
C VAL A 292 -25.73 3.47 25.73
N MET A 293 -25.44 4.34 24.76
CA MET A 293 -26.04 5.67 24.67
C MET A 293 -27.55 5.60 24.45
N ALA A 294 -28.03 4.70 23.59
CA ALA A 294 -29.46 4.46 23.40
C ALA A 294 -30.14 3.94 24.68
N MET A 295 -29.45 3.09 25.44
CA MET A 295 -29.89 2.64 26.77
C MET A 295 -29.85 3.77 27.83
N ASN A 296 -29.08 4.83 27.59
CA ASN A 296 -28.96 6.00 28.47
C ASN A 296 -29.99 7.11 28.17
N VAL A 297 -30.90 6.94 27.19
CA VAL A 297 -31.93 7.93 26.88
C VAL A 297 -33.07 7.90 27.92
N ILE A 298 -32.91 8.76 28.92
CA ILE A 298 -33.93 9.68 29.47
C ILE A 298 -35.28 9.03 29.83
N SER A 299 -35.44 8.76 31.14
CA SER A 299 -36.67 8.46 31.90
C SER A 299 -37.05 6.97 32.04
N GLY A 300 -36.46 6.28 33.02
CA GLY A 300 -37.28 5.38 33.85
C GLY A 300 -36.72 4.04 34.30
N TYR A 301 -35.70 3.48 33.64
CA TYR A 301 -35.11 2.19 34.08
C TYR A 301 -33.76 2.40 34.75
N ASN A 302 -33.83 2.81 36.02
CA ASN A 302 -32.67 2.88 36.89
C ASN A 302 -32.42 1.45 37.39
N TYR A 303 -31.46 0.73 36.80
CA TYR A 303 -31.05 -0.65 37.16
C TYR A 303 -30.41 -0.74 38.58
N GLY A 304 -30.88 0.08 39.52
CA GLY A 304 -30.34 0.17 40.88
C GLY A 304 -29.01 0.91 41.00
N GLY A 305 -28.48 1.53 39.93
CA GLY A 305 -27.19 2.20 39.97
C GLY A 305 -26.80 2.92 38.67
N SER A 306 -25.58 3.46 38.64
CA SER A 306 -24.98 4.07 37.44
C SER A 306 -24.90 3.02 36.32
N TRP A 307 -25.27 3.39 35.09
CA TRP A 307 -25.19 2.51 33.91
C TRP A 307 -23.81 1.84 33.76
N SER A 308 -22.74 2.53 34.15
CA SER A 308 -21.36 2.03 34.10
C SER A 308 -21.10 0.84 35.02
N ALA A 309 -21.88 0.66 36.09
CA ALA A 309 -21.73 -0.45 37.04
C ALA A 309 -22.22 -1.80 36.49
N HIS A 310 -22.85 -1.80 35.31
CA HIS A 310 -23.45 -2.98 34.69
C HIS A 310 -22.61 -3.58 33.56
N TRP A 311 -21.51 -2.93 33.18
CA TRP A 311 -20.67 -3.35 32.07
C TRP A 311 -19.39 -4.03 32.55
N PHE A 312 -19.14 -5.21 31.99
CA PHE A 312 -18.02 -6.07 32.34
C PHE A 312 -17.32 -6.58 31.08
N GLU A 313 -16.09 -7.03 31.20
CA GLU A 313 -15.29 -7.66 30.16
C GLU A 313 -15.01 -9.11 30.53
N CYS A 314 -15.04 -9.98 29.52
CA CYS A 314 -14.53 -11.34 29.65
C CYS A 314 -12.98 -11.33 29.73
N PRO A 315 -12.33 -12.48 29.97
CA PRO A 315 -10.88 -12.56 30.08
C PRO A 315 -10.15 -12.06 28.81
N ASN A 316 -10.81 -12.23 27.66
CA ASN A 316 -10.32 -11.82 26.33
C ASN A 316 -10.68 -10.36 25.96
N GLY A 317 -11.36 -9.62 26.84
CA GLY A 317 -11.66 -8.20 26.63
C GLY A 317 -12.94 -7.88 25.85
N HIS A 318 -13.79 -8.87 25.55
CA HIS A 318 -15.10 -8.62 24.96
C HIS A 318 -16.08 -8.12 26.03
N PRO A 319 -16.74 -6.97 25.83
CA PRO A 319 -17.66 -6.41 26.80
C PRO A 319 -19.01 -7.16 26.81
N TYR A 320 -19.64 -7.24 27.97
CA TYR A 320 -20.98 -7.80 28.17
C TYR A 320 -21.71 -7.05 29.29
N PHE A 321 -23.04 -7.12 29.26
CA PHE A 321 -23.91 -6.39 30.19
C PHE A 321 -24.59 -7.34 31.19
N ILE A 322 -24.62 -6.94 32.46
CA ILE A 322 -25.41 -7.61 33.50
C ILE A 322 -26.59 -6.73 33.87
N GLY A 323 -27.80 -7.19 33.55
CA GLY A 323 -29.05 -6.47 33.85
C GLY A 323 -29.49 -6.51 35.31
N GLU A 324 -30.75 -6.10 35.55
CA GLU A 324 -31.42 -6.07 36.86
C GLU A 324 -30.70 -5.20 37.90
N CYS A 325 -30.01 -5.82 38.85
CA CYS A 325 -29.33 -5.17 39.97
C CYS A 325 -27.83 -4.91 39.72
N GLY A 326 -27.32 -5.29 38.54
CA GLY A 326 -25.92 -5.10 38.13
C GLY A 326 -24.91 -6.08 38.76
N GLY A 327 -25.34 -6.90 39.70
CA GLY A 327 -24.49 -7.93 40.30
C GLY A 327 -24.55 -9.27 39.56
N ALA A 328 -23.41 -9.94 39.45
CA ALA A 328 -23.31 -11.23 38.81
C ALA A 328 -24.01 -12.35 39.60
N MET A 329 -25.17 -12.81 39.10
CA MET A 329 -25.96 -13.87 39.74
C MET A 329 -26.01 -15.17 38.94
N GLN A 330 -25.64 -15.12 37.66
CA GLN A 330 -25.58 -16.25 36.77
C GLN A 330 -24.28 -16.26 35.97
N GLU A 331 -23.76 -17.46 35.71
CA GLU A 331 -22.66 -17.66 34.77
C GLU A 331 -23.19 -18.00 33.38
N SER A 332 -22.50 -17.53 32.35
CA SER A 332 -22.79 -17.84 30.95
C SER A 332 -21.49 -17.95 30.15
N ASN A 333 -21.60 -18.08 28.83
CA ASN A 333 -20.48 -18.06 27.90
C ASN A 333 -20.50 -16.76 27.10
N CYS A 334 -19.33 -16.17 26.89
CA CYS A 334 -19.14 -15.02 26.02
C CYS A 334 -19.58 -15.39 24.60
N PRO A 335 -20.46 -14.60 23.96
CA PRO A 335 -20.96 -14.90 22.62
C PRO A 335 -19.87 -14.83 21.54
N GLU A 336 -18.80 -14.06 21.78
CA GLU A 336 -17.72 -13.85 20.81
C GLU A 336 -16.62 -14.92 20.92
N CYS A 337 -16.15 -15.21 22.14
CA CYS A 337 -14.99 -16.09 22.34
C CYS A 337 -15.27 -17.37 23.15
N GLY A 338 -16.50 -17.57 23.62
CA GLY A 338 -16.89 -18.74 24.41
C GLY A 338 -16.35 -18.78 25.85
N ALA A 339 -15.49 -17.84 26.25
CA ALA A 339 -14.97 -17.74 27.62
C ALA A 339 -16.10 -17.60 28.65
N ARG A 340 -15.88 -18.09 29.87
CA ARG A 340 -16.90 -18.08 30.93
C ARG A 340 -17.07 -16.65 31.47
N ILE A 341 -18.30 -16.14 31.44
CA ILE A 341 -18.67 -14.77 31.85
C ILE A 341 -19.70 -14.79 32.99
N GLY A 342 -19.91 -13.65 33.64
CA GLY A 342 -20.83 -13.51 34.77
C GLY A 342 -20.21 -13.94 36.10
N GLY A 343 -20.99 -14.62 36.93
CA GLY A 343 -20.63 -14.94 38.32
C GLY A 343 -21.81 -15.42 39.15
N ARG A 344 -21.65 -15.52 40.47
CA ARG A 344 -22.71 -16.00 41.38
C ARG A 344 -22.75 -15.16 42.64
N SER A 345 -23.92 -15.04 43.25
CA SER A 345 -24.09 -14.36 44.55
C SER A 345 -23.54 -12.92 44.56
N HIS A 346 -23.75 -12.19 43.46
CA HIS A 346 -23.21 -10.84 43.20
C HIS A 346 -21.68 -10.77 43.11
N VAL A 347 -20.99 -11.91 43.05
CA VAL A 347 -19.54 -11.99 42.90
C VAL A 347 -19.22 -12.36 41.45
N LEU A 348 -18.51 -11.46 40.77
CA LEU A 348 -18.03 -11.67 39.42
C LEU A 348 -16.98 -12.79 39.41
N ASN A 349 -16.93 -13.57 38.33
CA ASN A 349 -15.86 -14.54 38.12
C ASN A 349 -14.50 -13.82 38.11
N GLU A 350 -13.48 -14.41 38.75
CA GLU A 350 -12.15 -13.81 38.94
C GLU A 350 -11.44 -13.40 37.64
N LEU A 351 -11.76 -14.07 36.53
CA LEU A 351 -11.15 -13.78 35.23
C LEU A 351 -11.88 -12.66 34.46
N ASN A 352 -13.06 -12.25 34.92
CA ASN A 352 -13.79 -11.12 34.37
C ASN A 352 -13.40 -9.84 35.12
N ARG A 353 -13.62 -8.69 34.49
CA ARG A 353 -13.33 -7.38 35.09
C ARG A 353 -14.40 -6.36 34.69
N PRO A 354 -14.57 -5.25 35.42
CA PRO A 354 -15.39 -4.13 34.95
C PRO A 354 -14.87 -3.61 33.60
N ALA A 355 -15.77 -3.18 32.72
CA ALA A 355 -15.41 -2.71 31.37
C ALA A 355 -14.91 -1.26 31.39
N GLU A 356 -13.87 -0.97 32.18
CA GLU A 356 -13.38 0.39 32.41
C GLU A 356 -12.95 1.10 31.11
N GLY A 357 -12.42 0.35 30.14
CA GLY A 357 -12.03 0.87 28.83
C GLY A 357 -13.23 1.36 28.01
N LEU A 358 -14.29 0.55 27.95
CA LEU A 358 -15.55 0.92 27.30
C LEU A 358 -16.21 2.10 28.03
N ILE A 359 -16.29 2.05 29.36
CA ILE A 359 -16.90 3.10 30.18
C ILE A 359 -16.19 4.44 29.98
N SER A 360 -14.86 4.45 29.91
CA SER A 360 -14.07 5.66 29.66
C SER A 360 -14.31 6.24 28.27
N GLN A 361 -14.52 5.39 27.26
CA GLN A 361 -14.85 5.82 25.89
C GLN A 361 -16.23 6.46 25.82
N VAL A 362 -17.26 5.80 26.38
CA VAL A 362 -18.62 6.35 26.46
C VAL A 362 -18.64 7.66 27.27
N GLY A 363 -17.96 7.70 28.41
CA GLY A 363 -17.88 8.88 29.26
C GLY A 363 -17.22 10.10 28.58
N ALA A 364 -16.33 9.88 27.61
CA ALA A 364 -15.74 10.95 26.81
C ALA A 364 -16.67 11.47 25.68
N GLU A 365 -17.69 10.70 25.31
CA GLU A 365 -18.66 11.05 24.25
C GLU A 365 -20.02 11.53 24.81
N LEU A 366 -20.29 11.33 26.10
CA LEU A 366 -21.42 11.93 26.81
C LEU A 366 -21.17 13.44 27.06
N PRO A 367 -22.14 14.32 26.76
CA PRO A 367 -21.98 15.77 26.90
C PRO A 367 -21.84 16.29 28.34
#